data_AF-A0A240BVG1-F1
#
_entry.id   AF-A0A240BVG1-F1
#
_cell.length_a   1.000
_cell.length_b   1.000
_cell.length_c   1.000
_cell.angle_alpha   90.00
_cell.angle_beta   90.00
_cell.angle_gamma   90.00
#
_symmetry.space_group_name_H-M   'P 1'
#
loop_
_entity.id
_entity.type
_entity.pdbx_description
1 polymer ?
#
loop_
_entity_poly.entity_id
_entity_poly.type
_entity_poly.pdbx_seq_one_letter_code
_entity_poly.pdbx_strand_id
1 'polypeptide(L)'
;MYRHEEEQQLKKLNVDKQTGIHLSHEYSQGHSDAQWHEGDDVEGTFVIQQILQHLAAKHGINVDQMMFREEKRCPTCEMTLKDIAHVGKFGCHDCYDTFRDDVADIVRRVQGGHLEHSGKYPKSSHTKRALKRQIEEKRAYLETLVAQQAFEEAAVVRDEIQALEETQQSEVSRRNDE
;
A
#
# COMPACT_ATOMS: atom_id res chain seq x y z
N MET A 1 -16.99 -48.74 10.23
CA MET A 1 -17.09 -48.44 8.79
C MET A 1 -17.20 -46.95 8.47
N TYR A 2 -17.33 -46.03 9.44
CA TYR A 2 -17.48 -44.58 9.19
C TYR A 2 -16.17 -43.75 9.28
N ARG A 3 -14.99 -44.38 9.36
CA ARG A 3 -13.69 -43.68 9.47
C ARG A 3 -12.80 -43.83 8.23
N HIS A 4 -13.22 -44.63 7.25
CA HIS A 4 -12.43 -44.90 6.05
C HIS A 4 -12.86 -44.05 4.84
N GLU A 5 -14.05 -43.43 4.92
CA GLU A 5 -14.63 -42.59 3.87
C GLU A 5 -14.19 -41.12 4.00
N GLU A 6 -13.94 -40.62 5.21
CA GLU A 6 -13.42 -39.24 5.42
C GLU A 6 -11.96 -39.06 4.97
N GLU A 7 -11.11 -40.08 5.13
CA GLU A 7 -9.71 -40.03 4.66
C GLU A 7 -9.59 -40.06 3.12
N GLN A 8 -10.60 -40.58 2.42
CA GLN A 8 -10.65 -40.61 0.95
C GLN A 8 -11.05 -39.25 0.35
N GLN A 9 -11.75 -38.40 1.13
CA GLN A 9 -12.14 -37.05 0.70
C GLN A 9 -10.96 -36.06 0.79
N LEU A 10 -10.09 -36.21 1.79
CA LEU A 10 -8.91 -35.37 2.01
C LEU A 10 -7.79 -35.56 0.96
N LYS A 11 -7.77 -36.68 0.23
CA LYS A 11 -6.78 -36.95 -0.83
C LYS A 11 -7.15 -36.39 -2.21
N LYS A 12 -8.38 -35.88 -2.40
CA LYS A 12 -8.84 -35.35 -3.70
C LYS A 12 -8.76 -33.82 -3.85
N LEU A 13 -8.36 -33.08 -2.81
CA LEU A 13 -8.21 -31.62 -2.86
C LEU A 13 -6.79 -31.13 -3.21
N ASN A 14 -5.85 -32.04 -3.48
CA ASN A 14 -4.44 -31.69 -3.68
C ASN A 14 -3.91 -31.94 -5.10
N VAL A 15 -4.79 -31.95 -6.12
CA VAL A 15 -4.42 -32.27 -7.51
C VAL A 15 -4.39 -31.04 -8.44
N ASP A 16 -4.75 -29.83 -8.00
CA ASP A 16 -4.83 -28.64 -8.89
C ASP A 16 -3.75 -27.58 -8.70
N LYS A 17 -2.51 -27.98 -8.33
CA LYS A 17 -1.35 -27.06 -8.36
C LYS A 17 -0.16 -27.70 -9.06
N GLN A 18 -0.35 -28.10 -10.32
CA GLN A 18 0.74 -28.46 -11.22
C GLN A 18 0.49 -27.90 -12.64
N THR A 19 0.81 -26.62 -12.81
CA THR A 19 1.19 -26.01 -14.09
C THR A 19 2.32 -25.02 -13.76
N GLY A 20 3.58 -25.39 -14.02
CA GLY A 20 4.36 -24.87 -15.16
C GLY A 20 4.71 -23.39 -14.92
N ILE A 21 5.94 -23.01 -14.64
CA ILE A 21 6.98 -22.82 -15.66
C ILE A 21 8.35 -23.17 -15.08
N HIS A 22 9.03 -24.07 -15.80
CA HIS A 22 10.44 -24.40 -15.67
C HIS A 22 11.25 -23.29 -16.36
N LEU A 23 12.04 -22.53 -15.60
CA LEU A 23 13.13 -21.72 -16.16
C LEU A 23 14.40 -22.13 -15.44
N SER A 24 15.23 -22.84 -16.19
CA SER A 24 16.56 -23.30 -15.84
C SER A 24 17.45 -22.13 -15.40
N HIS A 25 18.08 -22.32 -14.25
CA HIS A 25 19.12 -21.48 -13.71
C HIS A 25 20.43 -21.87 -14.40
N GLU A 26 20.82 -21.12 -15.45
CA GLU A 26 22.17 -21.19 -16.01
C GLU A 26 22.96 -19.97 -15.55
N TYR A 27 23.97 -20.26 -14.74
CA TYR A 27 24.93 -19.34 -14.19
C TYR A 27 25.92 -18.95 -15.28
N SER A 28 25.77 -17.77 -15.87
CA SER A 28 26.81 -17.18 -16.71
C SER A 28 27.84 -16.48 -15.84
N GLN A 29 29.08 -16.90 -16.05
CA GLN A 29 30.29 -16.50 -15.37
C GLN A 29 30.57 -15.00 -15.49
N GLY A 30 31.36 -14.51 -14.53
CA GLY A 30 31.57 -13.09 -14.27
C GLY A 30 32.03 -12.27 -15.45
N HIS A 31 31.46 -11.07 -15.54
CA HIS A 31 32.11 -9.92 -16.11
C HIS A 31 32.17 -8.86 -15.00
N SER A 32 33.38 -8.61 -14.52
CA SER A 32 33.70 -7.42 -13.74
C SER A 32 33.37 -6.21 -14.59
N ASP A 33 32.51 -5.32 -14.11
CA ASP A 33 32.58 -3.91 -14.43
C ASP A 33 32.00 -3.13 -13.25
N ALA A 34 32.87 -2.98 -12.25
CA ALA A 34 32.79 -1.84 -11.35
C ALA A 34 33.07 -0.59 -12.19
N GLN A 35 32.02 -0.05 -12.80
CA GLN A 35 32.02 1.29 -13.35
C GLN A 35 30.85 2.05 -12.76
N TRP A 36 31.01 2.46 -11.50
CA TRP A 36 30.26 3.57 -10.96
C TRP A 36 30.66 4.79 -11.79
N HIS A 37 29.79 5.19 -12.71
CA HIS A 37 29.93 6.48 -13.37
C HIS A 37 29.76 7.56 -12.30
N GLU A 38 30.87 8.09 -11.81
CA GLU A 38 30.93 9.46 -11.30
C GLU A 38 30.57 10.37 -12.47
N GLY A 39 29.32 10.83 -12.48
CA GLY A 39 28.77 11.67 -13.52
C GLY A 39 27.64 12.51 -12.96
N ASP A 40 28.00 13.73 -12.59
CA ASP A 40 27.20 14.94 -12.43
C ASP A 40 25.76 14.82 -11.90
N ASP A 41 25.55 15.41 -10.73
CA ASP A 41 24.26 15.82 -10.19
C ASP A 41 23.50 16.75 -11.16
N VAL A 42 22.84 16.18 -12.16
CA VAL A 42 21.85 16.86 -12.99
C VAL A 42 20.44 16.39 -12.64
N GLU A 43 19.77 17.20 -11.82
CA GLU A 43 18.32 17.39 -11.78
C GLU A 43 17.43 16.12 -11.66
N GLY A 44 17.37 15.58 -10.45
CA GLY A 44 16.26 14.68 -10.04
C GLY A 44 14.86 15.32 -10.15
N THR A 45 14.78 16.63 -10.34
CA THR A 45 13.57 17.39 -10.66
C THR A 45 13.01 17.06 -12.04
N PHE A 46 13.86 16.82 -13.05
CA PHE A 46 13.43 16.62 -14.43
C PHE A 46 12.76 15.26 -14.64
N VAL A 47 13.26 14.21 -13.97
CA VAL A 47 12.75 12.84 -14.13
C VAL A 47 11.36 12.68 -13.55
N ILE A 48 11.10 13.23 -12.36
CA ILE A 48 9.78 13.18 -11.73
C ILE A 48 8.76 13.98 -12.55
N GLN A 49 9.15 15.16 -13.04
CA GLN A 49 8.30 16.00 -13.87
C GLN A 49 7.88 15.29 -15.17
N GLN A 50 8.82 14.62 -15.85
CA GLN A 50 8.51 13.85 -17.06
C GLN A 50 7.61 12.64 -16.77
N ILE A 51 7.84 11.93 -15.66
CA ILE A 51 7.00 10.79 -15.26
C ILE A 51 5.57 11.25 -14.96
N LEU A 52 5.40 12.34 -14.21
CA LEU A 52 4.09 12.89 -13.89
C LEU A 52 3.35 13.36 -15.14
N GLN A 53 4.04 14.01 -16.08
CA GLN A 53 3.47 14.42 -17.36
C GLN A 53 3.02 13.21 -18.21
N HIS A 54 3.83 12.16 -18.28
CA HIS A 54 3.48 10.93 -19.00
C HIS A 54 2.33 10.16 -18.34
N LEU A 55 2.29 10.10 -17.01
CA LEU A 55 1.18 9.48 -16.27
C LEU A 55 -0.12 10.27 -16.45
N ALA A 56 -0.06 11.60 -16.36
CA ALA A 56 -1.21 12.47 -16.63
C ALA A 56 -1.76 12.24 -18.04
N ALA A 57 -0.90 12.26 -19.06
CA ALA A 57 -1.29 12.00 -20.45
C ALA A 57 -1.88 10.59 -20.65
N LYS A 58 -1.24 9.56 -20.08
CA LYS A 58 -1.67 8.15 -20.18
C LYS A 58 -3.04 7.89 -19.52
N HIS A 59 -3.35 8.61 -18.44
CA HIS A 59 -4.63 8.52 -17.74
C HIS A 59 -5.69 9.51 -18.26
N GLY A 60 -5.44 10.18 -19.39
CA GLY A 60 -6.39 11.14 -19.98
C GLY A 60 -6.57 12.42 -19.15
N ILE A 61 -5.63 12.73 -18.27
CA ILE A 61 -5.61 13.95 -17.46
C ILE A 61 -4.97 15.06 -18.30
N ASN A 62 -5.80 15.81 -19.02
CA ASN A 62 -5.36 17.03 -19.69
C ASN A 62 -5.34 18.17 -18.64
N VAL A 63 -4.15 18.54 -18.17
CA VAL A 63 -3.97 19.59 -17.14
C VAL A 63 -4.51 20.93 -17.63
N ASP A 64 -4.38 21.26 -18.92
CA ASP A 64 -4.92 22.50 -19.50
C ASP A 64 -6.46 22.54 -19.50
N GLN A 65 -7.13 21.40 -19.66
CA GLN A 65 -8.60 21.32 -19.65
C GLN A 65 -9.19 21.28 -18.23
N MET A 66 -8.36 21.03 -17.20
CA MET A 66 -8.77 20.90 -15.80
C MET A 66 -8.89 22.24 -15.06
N MET A 67 -8.50 23.36 -15.69
CA MET A 67 -8.14 24.62 -15.00
C MET A 67 -9.16 25.77 -15.15
N PHE A 68 -10.40 25.52 -15.55
CA PHE A 68 -11.44 26.58 -15.64
C PHE A 68 -12.25 26.76 -14.34
N ARG A 69 -11.56 26.79 -13.19
CA ARG A 69 -12.01 27.54 -12.01
C ARG A 69 -10.98 28.65 -11.81
N GLU A 70 -11.46 29.88 -11.68
CA GLU A 70 -10.68 31.14 -11.58
C GLU A 70 -9.32 30.95 -10.91
N GLU A 71 -8.28 31.60 -11.46
CA GLU A 71 -6.86 31.46 -11.13
C GLU A 71 -6.56 31.53 -9.62
N LYS A 72 -6.80 30.42 -8.91
CA LYS A 72 -6.49 30.27 -7.50
C LYS A 72 -4.98 30.38 -7.36
N ARG A 73 -4.54 31.38 -6.59
CA ARG A 73 -3.13 31.68 -6.33
C ARG A 73 -2.84 31.49 -4.86
N CYS A 74 -1.65 31.01 -4.56
CA CYS A 74 -1.15 30.99 -3.19
C CYS A 74 -1.04 32.43 -2.68
N PRO A 75 -1.59 32.79 -1.50
CA PRO A 75 -1.48 34.14 -0.96
C PRO A 75 -0.04 34.54 -0.59
N THR A 76 0.86 33.55 -0.45
CA THR A 76 2.24 33.77 0.04
C THR A 76 3.26 33.76 -1.08
N CYS A 77 3.19 32.82 -2.02
CA CYS A 77 4.14 32.71 -3.13
C CYS A 77 3.55 33.02 -4.51
N GLU A 78 2.26 33.36 -4.58
CA GLU A 78 1.52 33.77 -5.79
C GLU A 78 1.44 32.75 -6.93
N MET A 79 2.07 31.58 -6.77
CA MET A 79 2.00 30.48 -7.73
C MET A 79 0.56 29.97 -7.85
N THR A 80 0.17 29.67 -9.09
CA THR A 80 -1.04 28.92 -9.40
C THR A 80 -0.78 27.43 -9.36
N LEU A 81 -1.84 26.63 -9.42
CA LEU A 81 -1.71 25.18 -9.58
C LEU A 81 -1.02 24.79 -10.91
N LYS A 82 -1.16 25.61 -11.96
CA LYS A 82 -0.45 25.42 -13.24
C LYS A 82 1.05 25.61 -13.07
N ASP A 83 1.47 26.64 -12.34
CA ASP A 83 2.88 26.88 -12.03
C ASP A 83 3.46 25.73 -11.19
N ILE A 84 2.72 25.26 -10.19
CA ILE A 84 3.11 24.11 -9.37
C ILE A 84 3.23 22.83 -10.22
N ALA A 85 2.27 22.56 -11.10
CA ALA A 85 2.32 21.42 -12.00
C ALA A 85 3.48 21.51 -13.01
N HIS A 86 3.81 22.73 -13.46
CA HIS A 86 4.94 22.96 -14.35
C HIS A 86 6.27 22.74 -13.62
N VAL A 87 6.45 23.31 -12.43
CA VAL A 87 7.70 23.19 -11.65
C VAL A 87 7.84 21.80 -10.99
N GLY A 88 6.73 21.09 -10.75
CA GLY A 88 6.71 19.77 -10.13
C GLY A 88 6.81 19.77 -8.60
N LYS A 89 6.72 20.93 -7.95
CA LYS A 89 6.74 21.08 -6.49
C LYS A 89 5.92 22.27 -6.03
N PHE A 90 5.46 22.22 -4.78
CA PHE A 90 4.82 23.36 -4.11
C PHE A 90 5.85 24.46 -3.80
N GLY A 91 5.41 25.72 -3.85
CA GLY A 91 6.28 26.88 -3.66
C GLY A 91 6.56 27.22 -2.20
N CYS A 92 5.55 27.11 -1.32
CA CYS A 92 5.67 27.35 0.11
C CYS A 92 4.69 26.46 0.90
N HIS A 93 4.69 26.57 2.23
CA HIS A 93 3.81 25.78 3.10
C HIS A 93 2.31 26.09 2.90
N ASP A 94 1.94 27.35 2.66
CA ASP A 94 0.54 27.75 2.43
C ASP A 94 -0.04 27.17 1.12
N CYS A 95 0.80 26.67 0.21
CA CYS A 95 0.32 25.99 -0.98
C CYS A 95 -0.45 24.71 -0.66
N TYR A 96 -0.12 24.00 0.43
CA TYR A 96 -0.84 22.77 0.81
C TYR A 96 -2.30 23.07 1.16
N ASP A 97 -2.53 24.13 1.91
CA ASP A 97 -3.87 24.55 2.31
C ASP A 97 -4.60 25.22 1.14
N THR A 98 -3.91 26.07 0.39
CA THR A 98 -4.49 26.74 -0.78
C THR A 98 -5.00 25.73 -1.80
N PHE A 99 -4.24 24.69 -2.12
CA PHE A 99 -4.58 23.76 -3.21
C PHE A 99 -5.11 22.40 -2.73
N ARG A 100 -5.45 22.27 -1.44
CA ARG A 100 -5.81 20.99 -0.80
C ARG A 100 -6.79 20.15 -1.61
N ASP A 101 -7.92 20.75 -2.00
CA ASP A 101 -9.00 20.04 -2.67
C ASP A 101 -8.62 19.66 -4.11
N ASP A 102 -7.94 20.57 -4.82
CA ASP A 102 -7.47 20.35 -6.19
C ASP A 102 -6.43 19.23 -6.25
N VAL A 103 -5.51 19.21 -5.28
CA VAL A 103 -4.46 18.18 -5.16
C VAL A 103 -5.07 16.82 -4.83
N ALA A 104 -6.06 16.76 -3.95
CA ALA A 104 -6.75 15.52 -3.63
C ALA A 104 -7.41 14.89 -4.87
N ASP A 105 -8.04 15.71 -5.72
CA ASP A 105 -8.63 15.27 -6.98
C ASP A 105 -7.58 14.78 -7.99
N ILE A 106 -6.45 15.48 -8.11
CA ILE A 106 -5.33 15.07 -8.98
C ILE A 106 -4.79 13.71 -8.53
N VAL A 107 -4.44 13.57 -7.25
CA VAL A 107 -3.88 12.34 -6.69
C VAL A 107 -4.83 11.17 -6.91
N ARG A 108 -6.13 11.37 -6.63
CA ARG A 108 -7.16 10.36 -6.87
C ARG A 108 -7.17 9.90 -8.33
N ARG A 109 -7.11 10.82 -9.30
CA ARG A 109 -7.12 10.45 -10.73
C ARG A 109 -5.84 9.73 -11.14
N VAL A 110 -4.67 10.21 -10.70
CA VAL A 110 -3.37 9.57 -10.97
C VAL A 110 -3.31 8.15 -10.41
N GLN A 111 -3.91 7.92 -9.23
CA GLN A 111 -4.02 6.60 -8.61
C GLN A 111 -5.16 5.74 -9.21
N GLY A 112 -5.80 6.18 -10.30
CA GLY A 112 -6.89 5.44 -10.95
C GLY A 112 -8.13 5.27 -10.05
N GLY A 113 -8.38 6.23 -9.14
CA GLY A 113 -9.50 6.22 -8.21
C GLY A 113 -9.27 5.43 -6.92
N HIS A 114 -8.14 4.75 -6.79
CA HIS A 114 -7.82 3.96 -5.59
C HIS A 114 -7.37 4.88 -4.46
N LEU A 115 -8.13 4.92 -3.36
CA LEU A 115 -7.72 5.57 -2.12
C LEU A 115 -6.93 4.64 -1.21
N GLU A 116 -7.00 3.33 -1.47
CA GLU A 116 -6.33 2.30 -0.70
C GLU A 116 -5.39 1.51 -1.58
N HIS A 117 -4.16 1.30 -1.10
CA HIS A 117 -3.19 0.44 -1.76
C HIS A 117 -3.40 -1.01 -1.32
N SER A 118 -4.15 -1.77 -2.11
CA SER A 118 -4.18 -3.24 -2.02
C SER A 118 -3.04 -3.81 -2.89
N GLY A 119 -1.81 -3.83 -2.36
CA GLY A 119 -0.62 -4.23 -3.10
C GLY A 119 0.36 -5.09 -2.31
N LYS A 120 1.51 -5.37 -2.92
CA LYS A 120 2.63 -6.05 -2.25
C LYS A 120 3.06 -5.25 -1.03
N TYR A 121 3.20 -5.93 0.10
CA TYR A 121 3.73 -5.36 1.33
C TYR A 121 5.11 -5.95 1.61
N PRO A 122 6.00 -5.23 2.32
CA PRO A 122 7.32 -5.74 2.69
C PRO A 122 7.22 -7.04 3.49
N LYS A 123 8.16 -7.97 3.28
CA LYS A 123 8.22 -9.24 4.03
C LYS A 123 8.22 -9.03 5.54
N SER A 124 8.90 -7.97 6.01
CA SER A 124 8.95 -7.55 7.42
C SER A 124 7.59 -7.19 8.03
N SER A 125 6.58 -6.89 7.19
CA SER A 125 5.23 -6.53 7.62
C SER A 125 4.25 -7.71 7.67
N HIS A 126 4.66 -8.92 7.25
CA HIS A 126 3.79 -10.10 7.22
C HIS A 126 3.27 -10.47 8.61
N THR A 127 4.15 -10.54 9.61
CA THR A 127 3.77 -10.93 10.98
C THR A 127 2.78 -9.94 11.59
N LYS A 128 3.07 -8.64 11.49
CA LYS A 128 2.20 -7.57 12.00
C LYS A 128 0.81 -7.61 11.34
N ARG A 129 0.75 -7.81 10.02
CA ARG A 129 -0.53 -7.92 9.30
C ARG A 129 -1.29 -9.19 9.65
N ALA A 130 -0.61 -10.33 9.75
CA ALA A 130 -1.24 -11.60 10.15
C ALA A 130 -1.86 -11.48 11.54
N LEU A 131 -1.14 -10.91 12.50
CA LEU A 131 -1.63 -10.68 13.85
C LEU A 131 -2.83 -9.72 13.87
N LYS A 132 -2.75 -8.61 13.13
CA LYS A 132 -3.87 -7.68 12.98
C LYS A 132 -5.11 -8.35 12.40
N ARG A 133 -4.95 -9.18 11.36
CA ARG A 133 -6.05 -9.92 10.74
C ARG A 133 -6.69 -10.91 11.70
N GLN A 134 -5.89 -11.62 12.49
CA GLN A 134 -6.40 -12.54 13.52
C GLN A 134 -7.22 -11.80 14.60
N ILE A 135 -6.77 -10.63 15.04
CA ILE A 135 -7.52 -9.78 15.97
C ILE A 135 -8.86 -9.36 15.35
N GLU A 136 -8.85 -8.90 14.09
CA GLU A 136 -10.08 -8.50 13.38
C GLU A 136 -11.07 -9.66 13.22
N GLU A 137 -10.59 -10.86 12.83
CA GLU A 137 -11.40 -12.07 12.74
C GLU A 137 -12.02 -12.45 14.09
N LYS A 138 -11.25 -12.41 15.18
CA LYS A 138 -11.75 -12.70 16.53
C LYS A 138 -12.74 -11.65 17.03
N ARG A 139 -12.55 -10.37 16.70
CA ARG A 139 -13.51 -9.30 17.05
C ARG A 139 -14.86 -9.51 16.36
N ALA A 140 -14.86 -9.86 15.08
CA ALA A 140 -16.08 -10.21 14.36
C ALA A 140 -16.78 -11.45 14.96
N TYR A 141 -15.99 -12.45 15.37
CA TYR A 141 -16.51 -13.63 16.04
C TYR A 141 -17.09 -13.32 17.43
N LEU A 142 -16.42 -12.46 18.21
CA LEU A 142 -16.90 -11.97 19.49
C LEU A 142 -18.26 -11.28 19.36
N GLU A 143 -18.43 -10.41 18.36
CA GLU A 143 -19.73 -9.76 18.08
C GLU A 143 -20.84 -10.79 17.81
N THR A 144 -20.50 -11.87 17.11
CA THR A 144 -21.44 -12.97 16.83
C THR A 144 -21.85 -13.69 18.12
N LEU A 145 -20.90 -14.01 19.01
CA LEU A 145 -21.18 -14.66 20.29
C LEU A 145 -22.02 -13.78 21.22
N VAL A 146 -21.74 -12.47 21.26
CA VAL A 146 -22.52 -11.50 22.03
C VAL A 146 -23.96 -11.43 21.50
N ALA A 147 -24.15 -11.40 20.18
CA ALA A 147 -25.48 -11.42 19.57
C ALA A 147 -26.27 -12.72 19.91
N GLN A 148 -25.56 -13.83 20.07
CA GLN A 148 -26.13 -15.13 20.47
C GLN A 148 -26.28 -15.30 21.99
N GLN A 149 -25.90 -14.30 22.79
CA GLN A 149 -25.90 -14.35 24.26
C GLN A 149 -25.00 -15.46 24.84
N ALA A 150 -23.99 -15.90 24.09
CA ALA A 150 -23.00 -16.89 24.50
C ALA A 150 -21.87 -16.23 25.31
N PHE A 151 -22.18 -15.74 26.51
CA PHE A 151 -21.29 -14.87 27.28
C PHE A 151 -20.02 -15.56 27.81
N GLU A 152 -20.08 -16.84 28.15
CA GLU A 152 -18.89 -17.59 28.58
C GLU A 152 -17.86 -17.71 27.45
N GLU A 153 -18.32 -18.08 26.25
CA GLU A 153 -17.47 -18.19 25.07
C GLU A 153 -16.96 -16.81 24.63
N ALA A 154 -17.80 -15.77 24.72
CA ALA A 154 -17.41 -14.40 24.44
C ALA A 154 -16.30 -13.92 25.38
N ALA A 155 -16.33 -14.29 26.67
CA ALA A 155 -15.28 -13.96 27.62
C ALA A 155 -13.94 -14.60 27.22
N VAL A 156 -13.95 -15.86 26.78
CA VAL A 156 -12.75 -16.55 26.28
C VAL A 156 -12.17 -15.82 25.06
N VAL A 157 -13.01 -15.51 24.06
CA VAL A 157 -12.55 -14.83 22.84
C VAL A 157 -12.04 -13.42 23.14
N ARG A 158 -12.65 -12.70 24.09
CA ARG A 158 -12.18 -11.39 24.54
C ARG A 158 -10.78 -11.48 25.13
N ASP A 159 -10.54 -12.44 26.01
CA ASP A 159 -9.24 -12.60 26.66
C ASP A 159 -8.15 -13.01 25.65
N GLU A 160 -8.50 -13.81 24.64
CA GLU A 160 -7.62 -14.13 23.50
C GLU A 160 -7.27 -12.89 22.66
N ILE A 161 -8.23 -11.99 22.41
CA ILE A 161 -7.98 -10.73 21.71
C ILE A 161 -6.97 -9.89 22.51
N GLN A 162 -7.16 -9.78 23.82
CA GLN A 162 -6.27 -9.00 24.69
C GLN A 162 -4.83 -9.55 24.63
N ALA A 163 -4.64 -10.87 24.71
CA ALA A 163 -3.33 -11.49 24.62
C ALA A 163 -2.61 -11.23 23.28
N LEU A 164 -3.36 -11.24 22.17
CA LEU A 164 -2.82 -10.92 20.84
C LEU A 164 -2.44 -9.44 20.72
N GLU A 165 -3.20 -8.54 21.32
CA GLU A 165 -2.92 -7.09 21.34
C GLU A 165 -1.69 -6.74 22.18
N GLU A 166 -1.51 -7.39 23.34
CA GLU A 166 -0.31 -7.26 24.16
C GLU A 166 0.94 -7.73 23.40
N THR A 167 0.82 -8.85 22.68
CA THR A 167 1.90 -9.34 21.80
C THR A 167 2.25 -8.29 20.73
N GLN A 168 1.25 -7.71 20.09
CA GLN A 168 1.43 -6.66 19.08
C GLN A 168 2.17 -5.44 19.64
N GLN A 169 1.82 -4.99 20.85
CA GLN A 169 2.47 -3.84 21.50
C GLN A 169 3.92 -4.16 21.89
N SER A 170 4.19 -5.36 22.41
CA SER A 170 5.55 -5.78 22.76
C SER A 170 6.51 -5.81 21.56
N GLU A 171 6.02 -6.22 20.38
CA GLU A 171 6.80 -6.23 19.14
C GLU A 171 7.06 -4.83 18.56
N VAL A 172 6.24 -3.85 18.91
CA VAL A 172 6.41 -2.45 18.50
C VAL A 172 7.44 -1.77 19.40
N SER A 173 7.38 -1.97 20.72
CA SER A 173 8.36 -1.42 21.66
C SER A 173 9.79 -1.90 21.37
N ARG A 174 9.99 -3.21 21.14
CA ARG A 174 11.32 -3.77 20.83
C ARG A 174 11.98 -3.20 19.56
N ARG A 175 11.19 -2.70 18.61
CA ARG A 175 11.69 -2.13 17.35
C ARG A 175 12.01 -0.65 17.41
N ASN A 176 11.56 0.06 18.45
CA ASN A 176 11.83 1.49 18.62
C ASN A 176 13.11 1.75 19.43
N ASP A 177 13.69 0.71 20.02
CA ASP A 177 14.90 0.75 20.84
C ASP A 177 16.18 0.38 20.04
N GLU A 178 16.06 0.09 18.74
CA GLU A 178 17.15 -0.17 17.77
C GLU A 178 17.30 0.99 16.76
#